data_AF-D6ZFD2-F1
#
_entry.id   AF-D6ZFD2-F1
#
_cell.length_a   1.000
_cell.length_b   1.000
_cell.length_c   1.000
_cell.angle_alpha   90.00
_cell.angle_beta   90.00
_cell.angle_gamma   90.00
#
_symmetry.space_group_name_H-M   'P 1'
#
loop_
_entity.id
_entity.type
_entity.pdbx_description
1 polymer ?
#
loop_
_entity_poly.entity_id
_entity_poly.type
_entity_poly.pdbx_seq_one_letter_code
_entity_poly.pdbx_strand_id
1 'polypeptide(L)'
;MSTATAPALPDEPERKPTLRLADPAPARQRTARHLAEHRTDLDLMLHHREKAAEHAELAKRHEAQIKAALGDADVGVLDGRAVVTWESHQRTGLDQAKLKRDWPIAFADCQRTTRVRVFRAVDE
;
A
#
# COMPACT_ATOMS: atom_id res chain seq x y z
N MET A 1 0.71 -41.08 -60.84
CA MET A 1 1.81 -40.10 -60.81
C MET A 1 1.59 -39.22 -59.59
N SER A 2 2.46 -39.38 -58.60
CA SER A 2 2.34 -38.81 -57.25
C SER A 2 3.17 -37.53 -57.20
N THR A 3 2.58 -36.38 -56.94
CA THR A 3 3.29 -35.10 -56.79
C THR A 3 3.51 -34.77 -55.33
N ALA A 4 4.74 -34.37 -55.05
CA ALA A 4 5.40 -34.41 -53.77
C ALA A 4 5.02 -33.27 -52.82
N THR A 5 5.04 -33.64 -51.54
CA THR A 5 5.14 -32.84 -50.32
C THR A 5 6.14 -31.69 -50.44
N ALA A 6 5.69 -30.46 -50.16
CA ALA A 6 6.56 -29.31 -49.93
C ALA A 6 6.99 -29.26 -48.44
N PRO A 7 8.27 -28.94 -48.13
CA PRO A 7 8.81 -28.98 -46.78
C PRO A 7 8.49 -27.71 -45.98
N ALA A 8 8.29 -27.90 -44.67
CA ALA A 8 8.11 -26.87 -43.67
C ALA A 8 9.34 -25.93 -43.57
N LEU A 9 9.10 -24.62 -43.59
CA LEU A 9 10.08 -23.62 -43.16
C LEU A 9 10.06 -23.48 -41.62
N PRO A 10 11.22 -23.22 -40.99
CA PRO A 10 11.38 -23.21 -39.54
C PRO A 10 10.76 -21.98 -38.87
N ASP A 11 10.19 -22.21 -37.68
CA ASP A 11 9.71 -21.22 -36.72
C ASP A 11 10.68 -20.02 -36.58
N GLU A 12 10.20 -18.82 -36.91
CA GLU A 12 10.87 -17.60 -36.50
C GLU A 12 10.81 -17.50 -34.96
N PRO A 13 11.93 -17.28 -34.25
CA PRO A 13 11.87 -17.08 -32.82
C PRO A 13 11.13 -15.76 -32.54
N GLU A 14 9.96 -15.88 -31.92
CA GLU A 14 9.17 -14.78 -31.39
C GLU A 14 10.10 -13.78 -30.68
N ARG A 15 10.27 -12.61 -31.29
CA ARG A 15 10.94 -11.49 -30.63
C ARG A 15 10.09 -11.13 -29.42
N LYS A 16 10.53 -11.55 -28.24
CA LYS A 16 9.93 -11.16 -26.96
C LYS A 16 9.70 -9.65 -27.00
N PRO A 17 8.47 -9.16 -26.83
CA PRO A 17 8.22 -7.74 -26.75
C PRO A 17 8.98 -7.23 -25.54
N THR A 18 10.07 -6.50 -25.78
CA THR A 18 10.75 -5.73 -24.75
C THR A 18 9.73 -4.72 -24.25
N LEU A 19 9.06 -5.05 -23.15
CA LEU A 19 8.26 -4.12 -22.36
C LEU A 19 9.10 -2.86 -22.20
N ARG A 20 8.75 -1.80 -22.94
CA ARG A 20 9.29 -0.48 -22.69
C ARG A 20 8.92 -0.15 -21.27
N LEU A 21 9.88 -0.24 -20.35
CA LEU A 21 9.76 0.45 -19.07
C LEU A 21 9.41 1.88 -19.43
N ALA A 22 8.21 2.31 -19.03
CA ALA A 22 7.78 3.69 -19.21
C ALA A 22 8.92 4.61 -18.76
N ASP A 23 9.28 5.58 -19.60
CA ASP A 23 10.38 6.48 -19.33
C ASP A 23 10.27 7.04 -17.90
N PRO A 24 11.37 7.04 -17.12
CA PRO A 24 11.35 7.62 -15.79
C PRO A 24 10.86 9.06 -15.91
N ALA A 25 9.83 9.38 -15.13
CA ALA A 25 9.22 10.70 -15.12
C ALA A 25 10.33 11.77 -15.03
N PRO A 26 10.30 12.82 -15.85
CA PRO A 26 11.31 13.87 -15.77
C PRO A 26 11.34 14.42 -14.35
N ALA A 27 12.54 14.54 -13.77
CA ALA A 27 12.74 15.07 -12.43
C ALA A 27 12.12 16.46 -12.37
N ARG A 28 11.01 16.59 -11.63
CA ARG A 28 10.37 17.89 -11.42
C ARG A 28 11.34 18.78 -10.65
N GLN A 29 11.66 19.94 -11.20
CA GLN A 29 12.36 20.97 -10.45
C GLN A 29 11.56 21.28 -9.18
N ARG A 30 12.21 21.17 -8.02
CA ARG A 30 11.59 21.54 -6.75
C ARG A 30 11.53 23.06 -6.69
N THR A 31 10.33 23.61 -6.69
CA THR A 31 10.11 25.03 -6.41
C THR A 31 9.85 25.21 -4.91
N ALA A 32 10.51 26.19 -4.30
CA ALA A 32 10.31 26.56 -2.91
C ALA A 32 9.49 27.87 -2.84
N ARG A 33 8.55 27.93 -1.89
CA ARG A 33 7.80 29.15 -1.57
C ARG A 33 7.94 29.43 -0.08
N HIS A 34 8.13 30.68 0.28
CA HIS A 34 8.16 31.12 1.67
C HIS A 34 6.75 31.11 2.27
N LEU A 35 6.59 30.53 3.46
CA LEU A 35 5.31 30.34 4.14
C LEU A 35 5.22 31.09 5.48
N ALA A 36 5.92 32.22 5.65
CA ALA A 36 5.95 32.93 6.93
C ALA A 36 4.58 33.31 7.49
N GLU A 37 3.61 33.63 6.64
CA GLU A 37 2.24 33.95 7.05
C GLU A 37 1.52 32.76 7.73
N HIS A 38 2.00 31.54 7.51
CA HIS A 38 1.42 30.30 8.06
C HIS A 38 2.29 29.66 9.15
N ARG A 39 3.25 30.40 9.72
CA ARG A 39 4.13 29.85 10.76
C ARG A 39 3.33 29.31 11.94
N THR A 40 2.38 30.09 12.46
CA THR A 40 1.53 29.67 13.58
C THR A 40 0.73 28.40 13.25
N ASP A 41 0.20 28.29 12.02
CA ASP A 41 -0.55 27.11 11.58
C ASP A 41 0.34 25.86 11.54
N LEU A 42 1.58 26.00 11.05
CA LEU A 42 2.56 24.92 11.01
C LEU A 42 2.97 24.48 12.41
N ASP A 43 3.26 25.43 13.31
CA ASP A 43 3.63 25.14 14.70
C ASP A 43 2.51 24.40 15.45
N LEU A 44 1.26 24.86 15.29
CA LEU A 44 0.08 24.18 15.86
C LEU A 44 -0.11 22.79 15.28
N MET A 45 0.05 22.62 13.96
CA MET A 45 -0.08 21.32 13.31
C MET A 45 0.97 20.32 13.82
N LEU A 46 2.22 20.75 13.98
CA LEU A 46 3.30 19.92 14.52
C LEU A 46 3.02 19.54 15.98
N HIS A 47 2.64 20.50 16.82
CA HIS A 47 2.26 20.26 18.20
C HIS A 47 1.12 19.23 18.33
N HIS A 48 0.05 19.39 17.56
CA HIS A 48 -1.06 18.44 17.58
C HIS A 48 -0.67 17.05 17.07
N ARG A 49 0.26 16.97 16.11
CA ARG A 49 0.79 15.69 15.63
C ARG A 49 1.59 14.97 16.70
N GLU A 50 2.43 15.68 17.45
CA GLU A 50 3.17 15.12 18.58
C GLU A 50 2.20 14.61 19.66
N LYS A 51 1.21 15.43 20.04
CA LYS A 51 0.17 15.02 20.99
C LYS A 51 -0.61 13.81 20.51
N ALA A 52 -0.95 13.75 19.22
CA ALA A 52 -1.61 12.59 18.64
C ALA A 52 -0.73 11.33 18.71
N ALA A 53 0.59 11.46 18.48
CA ALA A 53 1.53 10.35 18.62
C ALA A 53 1.63 9.87 20.08
N GLU A 54 1.75 10.79 21.05
CA GLU A 54 1.73 10.46 22.48
C GLU A 54 0.45 9.73 22.87
N HIS A 55 -0.71 10.24 22.47
CA HIS A 55 -2.00 9.61 22.74
C HIS A 55 -2.15 8.27 22.05
N ALA A 56 -1.62 8.10 20.84
CA ALA A 56 -1.62 6.81 20.14
C ALA A 56 -0.80 5.75 20.90
N GLU A 57 0.37 6.12 21.43
CA GLU A 57 1.20 5.20 22.23
C GLU A 57 0.53 4.84 23.56
N LEU A 58 -0.08 5.81 24.24
CA LEU A 58 -0.87 5.55 25.45
C LEU A 58 -2.07 4.63 25.17
N ALA A 59 -2.80 4.88 24.08
CA ALA A 59 -3.92 4.05 23.66
C ALA A 59 -3.48 2.61 23.39
N LYS A 60 -2.38 2.39 22.65
CA LYS A 60 -1.81 1.06 22.43
C LYS A 60 -1.45 0.35 23.73
N ARG A 61 -0.86 1.07 24.69
CA ARG A 61 -0.50 0.52 26.00
C ARG A 61 -1.74 0.05 26.75
N HIS A 62 -2.79 0.87 26.82
CA HIS A 62 -4.04 0.51 27.49
C HIS A 62 -4.78 -0.60 26.77
N GLU A 63 -4.82 -0.57 25.44
CA GLU A 63 -5.37 -1.63 24.61
C GLU A 63 -4.67 -2.96 24.89
N ALA A 64 -3.33 -2.99 24.95
CA ALA A 64 -2.58 -4.19 25.28
C ALA A 64 -2.91 -4.71 26.69
N GLN A 65 -3.07 -3.83 27.68
CA GLN A 65 -3.49 -4.21 29.03
C GLN A 65 -4.90 -4.82 29.05
N ILE A 66 -5.85 -4.20 28.34
CA ILE A 66 -7.23 -4.69 28.24
C ILE A 66 -7.27 -6.04 27.53
N LYS A 67 -6.53 -6.21 26.42
CA LYS A 67 -6.42 -7.49 25.71
C LYS A 67 -5.82 -8.59 26.59
N ALA A 68 -4.77 -8.27 27.35
CA ALA A 68 -4.17 -9.22 28.28
C ALA A 68 -5.14 -9.62 29.41
N ALA A 69 -5.95 -8.67 29.91
CA ALA A 69 -6.97 -8.96 30.91
C ALA A 69 -8.16 -9.76 30.34
N LEU A 70 -8.53 -9.51 29.08
CA LEU A 70 -9.61 -10.22 28.39
C LEU A 70 -9.25 -11.69 28.09
N GLY A 71 -7.98 -11.95 27.76
CA GLY A 71 -7.50 -13.30 27.42
C GLY A 71 -8.26 -13.90 26.24
N ASP A 72 -8.73 -15.14 26.40
CA ASP A 72 -9.47 -15.89 25.38
C ASP A 72 -10.99 -15.62 25.41
N ALA A 73 -11.47 -14.72 26.26
CA ALA A 73 -12.89 -14.40 26.32
C ALA A 73 -13.31 -13.55 25.11
N ASP A 74 -14.39 -13.94 24.43
CA ASP A 74 -14.88 -13.24 23.24
C ASP A 74 -15.41 -11.83 23.55
N VAL A 75 -15.93 -11.59 24.76
CA VAL A 75 -16.59 -10.32 25.15
C VAL A 75 -16.13 -9.87 26.53
N GLY A 76 -15.73 -8.60 26.65
CA GLY A 76 -15.44 -7.93 27.92
C GLY A 76 -16.59 -7.03 28.36
N VAL A 77 -16.98 -7.12 29.63
CA VAL A 77 -18.11 -6.39 30.22
C VAL A 77 -17.62 -5.47 31.33
N LEU A 78 -18.11 -4.22 31.32
CA LEU A 78 -17.90 -3.23 32.38
C LEU A 78 -19.25 -2.58 32.72
N ASP A 79 -19.59 -2.46 34.01
CA ASP A 79 -20.87 -1.92 34.49
C ASP A 79 -22.12 -2.55 33.85
N GLY A 80 -22.06 -3.87 33.64
CA GLY A 80 -23.15 -4.65 33.03
C GLY A 80 -23.33 -4.43 31.53
N ARG A 81 -22.39 -3.75 30.86
CA ARG A 81 -22.43 -3.49 29.41
C ARG A 81 -21.19 -4.06 28.72
N ALA A 82 -21.37 -4.66 27.55
CA ALA A 82 -20.24 -5.08 26.72
C ALA A 82 -19.48 -3.85 26.21
N VAL A 83 -18.17 -3.81 26.42
CA VAL A 83 -17.30 -2.68 26.05
C VAL A 83 -16.21 -3.07 25.06
N VAL A 84 -15.84 -4.35 24.98
CA VAL A 84 -14.86 -4.88 24.02
C VAL A 84 -15.30 -6.26 23.54
N THR A 85 -14.94 -6.61 22.31
CA THR A 85 -15.19 -7.93 21.74
C THR A 85 -14.02 -8.32 20.83
N TRP A 86 -13.73 -9.61 20.75
CA TRP A 86 -12.94 -10.15 19.66
C TRP A 86 -13.83 -10.36 18.44
N GLU A 87 -13.34 -9.97 17.27
CA GLU A 87 -14.03 -10.21 16.01
C GLU A 87 -13.02 -10.79 15.01
N SER A 88 -13.34 -11.96 14.46
CA SER A 88 -12.50 -12.61 13.47
C SER A 88 -13.00 -12.27 12.07
N HIS A 89 -12.08 -11.84 11.20
CA HIS A 89 -12.39 -11.53 9.81
C HIS A 89 -11.49 -12.32 8.87
N GLN A 90 -12.11 -12.98 7.88
CA GLN A 90 -11.37 -13.60 6.80
C GLN A 90 -11.04 -12.54 5.74
N ARG A 91 -9.75 -12.28 5.53
CA ARG A 91 -9.30 -11.42 4.44
C ARG A 91 -8.84 -12.28 3.27
N THR A 92 -9.56 -12.18 2.15
CA THR A 92 -9.08 -12.72 0.87
C THR A 92 -8.15 -11.69 0.23
N GLY A 93 -6.86 -12.01 0.20
CA GLY A 93 -5.84 -11.21 -0.48
C GLY A 93 -5.47 -11.83 -1.82
N LEU A 94 -5.23 -10.98 -2.82
CA LEU A 94 -4.60 -11.41 -4.07
C LEU A 94 -3.11 -11.65 -3.81
N ASP A 95 -2.61 -12.86 -4.05
CA ASP A 95 -1.18 -13.15 -4.02
C ASP A 95 -0.51 -12.54 -5.25
N GLN A 96 -0.03 -11.31 -5.10
CA GLN A 96 0.60 -10.54 -6.18
C GLN A 96 1.90 -11.19 -6.65
N ALA A 97 2.63 -11.88 -5.77
CA ALA A 97 3.89 -12.52 -6.13
C ALA A 97 3.63 -13.73 -7.04
N LYS A 98 2.65 -14.56 -6.67
CA LYS A 98 2.16 -15.65 -7.52
C LYS A 98 1.58 -15.12 -8.83
N LEU A 99 0.77 -14.06 -8.79
CA LEU A 99 0.16 -13.47 -9.98
C LEU A 99 1.21 -13.01 -10.99
N LYS A 100 2.25 -12.31 -10.50
CA LYS A 100 3.35 -11.80 -11.33
C LYS A 100 4.20 -12.91 -11.94
N ARG A 101 4.39 -14.03 -11.22
CA ARG A 101 5.18 -15.18 -11.69
C ARG A 101 4.42 -16.04 -12.69
N ASP A 102 3.18 -16.37 -12.39
CA ASP A 102 2.42 -17.39 -13.11
C ASP A 102 1.60 -16.77 -14.27
N TRP A 103 1.18 -15.50 -14.15
CA TRP A 103 0.39 -14.78 -15.17
C TRP A 103 0.91 -13.34 -15.40
N PRO A 104 2.14 -13.17 -15.92
CA PRO A 104 2.79 -11.86 -16.03
C PRO A 104 2.08 -10.89 -16.98
N ILE A 105 1.43 -11.39 -18.04
CA ILE A 105 0.70 -10.55 -19.03
C ILE A 105 -0.53 -9.92 -18.38
N ALA A 106 -1.36 -10.72 -17.70
CA ALA A 106 -2.54 -10.22 -16.99
C ALA A 106 -2.16 -9.24 -15.87
N PHE A 107 -1.05 -9.48 -15.18
CA PHE A 107 -0.51 -8.54 -14.19
C PHE A 107 -0.16 -7.18 -14.82
N ALA A 108 0.51 -7.19 -15.97
CA ALA A 108 0.89 -5.97 -16.69
C ALA A 108 -0.35 -5.19 -17.18
N ASP A 109 -1.33 -5.88 -17.77
CA ASP A 109 -2.55 -5.27 -18.32
C ASP A 109 -3.41 -4.59 -17.24
N CYS A 110 -3.38 -5.11 -16.02
CA CYS A 110 -4.14 -4.58 -14.89
C CYS A 110 -3.36 -3.55 -14.06
N GLN A 111 -2.08 -3.29 -14.36
CA GLN A 111 -1.27 -2.38 -13.56
C GLN A 111 -1.60 -0.92 -13.91
N ARG A 112 -2.05 -0.17 -12.90
CA ARG A 112 -2.32 1.27 -13.03
C ARG A 112 -1.39 2.07 -12.13
N THR A 113 -0.51 2.87 -12.73
CA THR A 113 0.34 3.81 -12.00
C THR A 113 -0.34 5.16 -11.87
N THR A 114 -0.61 5.58 -10.63
CA THR A 114 -1.17 6.92 -10.33
C THR A 114 -0.14 7.73 -9.56
N ARG A 115 0.13 8.96 -10.02
CA ARG A 115 1.02 9.89 -9.31
C ARG A 115 0.23 10.66 -8.27
N VAL A 116 0.60 10.49 -7.00
CA VAL A 116 0.00 11.20 -5.86
C VAL A 116 1.04 12.10 -5.20
N ARG A 117 0.64 13.30 -4.79
CA ARG A 117 1.47 14.19 -3.97
C ARG A 117 1.16 13.91 -2.51
N VAL A 118 2.18 13.59 -1.72
CA VAL A 118 2.05 13.46 -0.28
C VAL A 118 2.40 14.80 0.34
N PHE A 119 1.45 15.41 1.03
CA PHE A 119 1.73 16.52 1.93
C PHE A 119 2.24 15.94 3.25
N ARG A 120 3.41 16.39 3.69
CA ARG A 120 4.01 16.00 4.97
C ARG A 120 4.70 17.22 5.56
N ALA A 121 4.41 17.49 6.83
CA ALA A 121 5.21 18.41 7.62
C ALA A 121 6.55 17.74 7.95
N VAL A 122 7.64 18.43 7.65
CA VAL A 122 9.01 17.99 7.95
C VAL A 122 9.47 18.84 9.14
N ASP A 123 9.80 18.18 10.24
CA ASP A 123 10.59 18.80 11.31
C ASP A 123 12.06 18.73 10.92
N GLU A 124 12.81 19.78 11.27
CA GLU A 124 14.27 19.83 11.19
C GLU A 124 14.90 19.31 12.49
#